data_AF-A0A835LUR0-F1
#
_entry.id   AF-A0A835LUR0-F1
#
_cell.length_a   1.000
_cell.length_b   1.000
_cell.length_c   1.000
_cell.angle_alpha   90.00
_cell.angle_beta   90.00
_cell.angle_gamma   90.00
#
_symmetry.space_group_name_H-M   'P 1'
#
loop_
_entity.id
_entity.type
_entity.pdbx_description
1 polymer ?
#
loop_
_entity_poly.entity_id
_entity_poly.type
_entity_poly.pdbx_seq_one_letter_code
_entity_poly.pdbx_strand_id
1 'polypeptide(L)'
;MNFVAQTCVCRLELQTFGIDVISVVPGAVKTNLATTSAARYERMPEWRLYKPFNDVIRSRATLSHTVNATTAEEFAKKTVDVVLKKNPPAWFTYGQYSTVSAILYHLPLSIRDFILSKAMKC
;
A
#
# COMPACT_ATOMS: atom_id res chain seq x y z
N MET A 1 -3.42 4.43 10.69
CA MET A 1 -3.34 5.88 10.92
C MET A 1 -1.98 6.35 11.45
N ASN A 2 -1.20 5.52 12.16
CA ASN A 2 -0.05 6.03 12.96
C ASN A 2 1.26 6.27 12.20
N PHE A 3 1.53 5.57 11.09
CA PHE A 3 2.81 5.70 10.37
C PHE A 3 3.00 7.07 9.70
N VAL A 4 1.95 7.64 9.12
CA VAL A 4 2.00 8.96 8.46
C VAL A 4 2.27 10.07 9.47
N ALA A 5 1.67 9.98 10.66
CA ALA A 5 1.90 10.96 11.72
C ALA A 5 3.35 10.90 12.21
N GLN A 6 3.91 9.70 12.41
CA GLN A 6 5.30 9.52 12.82
C GLN A 6 6.29 10.10 11.80
N THR A 7 6.11 9.83 10.51
CA THR A 7 7.01 10.36 9.47
C THR A 7 6.92 11.87 9.33
N CYS A 8 5.74 12.46 9.52
CA CYS A 8 5.58 13.92 9.55
C CYS A 8 6.32 14.57 10.73
N VAL A 9 6.27 13.97 11.92
CA VAL A 9 7.01 14.46 13.09
C VAL A 9 8.52 14.34 12.85
N CYS A 10 9.00 13.17 12.41
CA CYS A 10 10.43 12.98 12.13
C CYS A 10 10.94 13.96 11.07
N ARG A 11 10.15 14.30 10.06
CA ARG A 11 10.51 15.33 9.07
C ARG A 11 10.74 16.68 9.72
N LEU A 12 9.88 17.11 10.64
CA LEU A 12 10.01 18.41 11.30
C LEU A 12 11.22 18.43 12.25
N GLU A 13 11.40 17.38 13.05
CA GLU A 13 12.50 17.27 14.02
C GLU A 13 13.87 17.11 13.35
N LEU A 14 13.95 16.33 12.27
CA LEU A 14 15.22 16.00 11.61
C LEU A 14 15.64 17.03 10.55
N GLN A 15 14.74 17.92 10.13
CA GLN A 15 15.05 18.97 9.15
C GLN A 15 16.17 19.91 9.64
N THR A 16 16.23 20.21 10.95
CA THR A 16 17.29 21.04 11.53
C THR A 16 18.68 20.40 11.42
N PHE A 17 18.74 19.07 11.29
CA PHE A 17 19.98 18.32 11.13
C PHE A 17 20.35 18.07 9.66
N GLY A 18 19.58 18.63 8.70
CA GLY A 18 19.81 18.42 7.27
C GLY A 18 19.50 16.99 6.79
N ILE A 19 18.65 16.26 7.52
CA ILE A 19 18.24 14.90 7.16
C ILE A 19 16.85 14.95 6.52
N ASP A 20 16.77 14.48 5.28
CA ASP A 20 15.51 14.34 4.55
C ASP A 20 14.83 13.01 4.86
N VAL A 21 13.56 13.08 5.27
CA VAL A 21 12.73 11.90 5.53
C VAL A 21 11.61 11.82 4.48
N ILE A 22 11.58 10.71 3.74
CA ILE A 22 10.65 10.49 2.63
C ILE A 22 9.73 9.30 2.95
N SER A 23 8.42 9.50 2.82
CA SER A 23 7.45 8.42 2.94
C SER A 23 7.19 7.78 1.57
N VAL A 24 7.55 6.51 1.44
CA VAL A 24 7.31 5.71 0.22
C VAL A 24 6.06 4.85 0.43
N VAL A 25 5.04 5.10 -0.38
CA VAL A 25 3.74 4.42 -0.32
C VAL A 25 3.56 3.54 -1.57
N PRO A 26 3.89 2.24 -1.48
CA PRO A 26 3.73 1.32 -2.59
C PRO A 26 2.25 1.01 -2.87
N GLY A 27 1.93 0.87 -4.15
CA GLY A 27 0.69 0.24 -4.61
C GLY A 27 0.81 -1.28 -4.66
N ALA A 28 0.12 -1.91 -5.61
CA ALA A 28 0.27 -3.33 -5.91
C ALA A 28 1.63 -3.59 -6.61
N VAL A 29 2.58 -4.06 -5.80
CA VAL A 29 3.92 -4.48 -6.22
C VAL A 29 4.07 -5.98 -5.99
N LYS A 30 4.56 -6.69 -7.00
CA LYS A 30 4.78 -8.13 -6.96
C LYS A 30 5.98 -8.45 -6.08
N THR A 31 5.71 -8.86 -4.85
CA THR A 31 6.72 -9.28 -3.85
C THR A 31 6.35 -10.63 -3.25
N ASN A 32 7.28 -11.23 -2.50
CA ASN A 32 7.03 -12.49 -1.78
C ASN A 32 6.12 -12.33 -0.54
N LEU A 33 5.70 -11.10 -0.21
CA LEU A 33 4.82 -10.84 0.94
C LEU A 33 3.45 -11.49 0.78
N ALA A 34 2.85 -11.38 -0.42
CA ALA A 34 1.54 -11.96 -0.66
C ALA A 34 1.60 -13.51 -0.72
N THR A 35 2.66 -14.09 -1.30
CA THR A 35 2.88 -15.55 -1.29
C THR A 35 3.03 -16.09 0.13
N THR A 36 3.85 -15.43 0.95
CA THR A 36 4.13 -15.86 2.32
C THR A 36 2.89 -15.72 3.20
N SER A 37 2.10 -14.66 3.01
CA SER A 37 0.85 -14.46 3.74
C SER A 37 -0.24 -15.46 3.32
N ALA A 38 -0.35 -15.78 2.03
CA ALA A 38 -1.26 -16.82 1.54
C ALA A 38 -0.90 -18.20 2.11
N ALA A 39 0.38 -18.58 2.08
CA ALA A 39 0.86 -19.84 2.66
C ALA A 39 0.68 -19.91 4.19
N ARG A 40 0.67 -18.77 4.89
CA ARG A 40 0.33 -18.70 6.32
C ARG A 40 -1.18 -18.82 6.53
N TYR A 41 -1.97 -18.20 5.67
CA TYR A 41 -3.42 -18.22 5.72
C TYR A 41 -3.97 -19.65 5.59
N GLU A 42 -3.40 -20.46 4.70
CA GLU A 42 -3.78 -21.88 4.52
C GLU A 42 -3.50 -22.77 5.74
N ARG A 43 -2.60 -22.33 6.63
CA ARG A 43 -2.24 -23.05 7.86
C ARG A 43 -3.05 -22.60 9.09
N MET A 44 -3.93 -21.60 8.95
CA MET A 44 -4.74 -21.12 10.08
C MET A 44 -5.96 -22.03 10.32
N PRO A 45 -6.39 -22.20 11.58
CA PRO A 45 -7.61 -22.94 11.90
C PRO A 45 -8.84 -22.26 11.29
N GLU A 46 -9.89 -23.04 11.01
CA GLU A 46 -11.12 -22.49 10.41
C GLU A 46 -11.74 -21.38 11.26
N TRP A 47 -12.03 -20.25 10.63
CA TRP A 47 -12.68 -19.11 11.28
C TRP A 47 -14.19 -19.26 11.24
N ARG A 48 -14.82 -19.59 12.39
CA ARG A 48 -16.28 -19.78 12.47
C ARG A 48 -17.09 -18.54 12.08
N LEU A 49 -16.57 -17.34 12.37
CA LEU A 49 -17.25 -16.05 12.11
C LEU A 49 -16.97 -15.47 10.71
N TYR A 50 -15.80 -15.75 10.14
CA TYR A 50 -15.33 -15.14 8.89
C TYR A 50 -15.35 -16.09 7.70
N LYS A 51 -15.83 -17.32 7.89
CA LYS A 51 -16.03 -18.32 6.83
C LYS A 51 -16.71 -17.77 5.57
N PRO A 52 -17.81 -16.97 5.64
CA PRO A 52 -18.44 -16.46 4.42
C PRO A 52 -17.59 -15.42 3.66
N PHE A 53 -16.60 -14.80 4.32
CA PHE A 53 -15.73 -13.79 3.72
C PHE A 53 -14.41 -14.38 3.20
N ASN A 54 -14.22 -15.70 3.28
CA ASN A 54 -12.97 -16.37 2.92
C ASN A 54 -12.52 -16.03 1.48
N ASP A 55 -13.45 -16.03 0.54
CA ASP A 55 -13.15 -15.73 -0.87
C ASP A 55 -12.75 -14.26 -1.07
N VAL A 56 -13.41 -13.33 -0.36
CA VAL A 56 -13.07 -11.90 -0.39
C VAL A 56 -11.69 -11.67 0.24
N ILE A 57 -11.39 -12.33 1.36
CA ILE A 57 -10.09 -12.27 2.03
C ILE A 57 -8.99 -12.80 1.11
N ARG A 58 -9.23 -13.94 0.46
CA ARG A 58 -8.30 -14.54 -0.50
C ARG A 58 -8.09 -13.65 -1.71
N SER A 59 -9.16 -13.12 -2.30
CA SER A 59 -9.11 -12.20 -3.43
C SER A 59 -8.29 -10.95 -3.07
N ARG A 60 -8.52 -10.37 -1.90
CA ARG A 60 -7.75 -9.22 -1.40
C ARG A 60 -6.28 -9.57 -1.21
N ALA A 61 -5.97 -10.74 -0.66
CA ALA A 61 -4.59 -11.18 -0.44
C ALA A 61 -3.82 -11.30 -1.77
N THR A 62 -4.48 -11.70 -2.86
CA THR A 62 -3.88 -11.85 -4.19
C THR A 62 -3.98 -10.60 -5.07
N LEU A 63 -4.65 -9.52 -4.65
CA LEU A 63 -4.75 -8.27 -5.42
C LEU A 63 -3.39 -7.70 -5.83
N SER A 64 -2.36 -7.83 -4.99
CA SER A 64 -1.01 -7.35 -5.29
C SER A 64 -0.26 -8.24 -6.31
N HIS A 65 -0.83 -9.39 -6.69
CA HIS A 65 -0.27 -10.36 -7.64
C HIS A 65 -1.06 -10.43 -8.95
N THR A 66 -1.92 -9.45 -9.24
CA THR A 66 -2.61 -9.37 -10.53
C THR A 66 -1.62 -9.33 -11.71
N VAL A 67 -2.07 -9.74 -12.90
CA VAL A 67 -1.25 -9.86 -14.12
C VAL A 67 -0.48 -8.57 -14.45
N ASN A 68 -1.04 -7.41 -14.11
CA ASN A 68 -0.43 -6.11 -14.40
C ASN A 68 0.43 -5.54 -13.25
N ALA A 69 0.60 -6.27 -12.13
CA ALA A 69 1.32 -5.81 -10.95
C ALA A 69 2.74 -5.32 -11.28
N THR A 70 3.13 -4.18 -10.72
CA THR A 70 4.47 -3.61 -10.90
C THR A 70 5.50 -4.55 -10.30
N THR A 71 6.60 -4.83 -11.02
CA THR A 71 7.65 -5.71 -10.49
C THR A 71 8.44 -5.01 -9.38
N ALA A 72 9.07 -5.79 -8.50
CA ALA A 72 9.88 -5.24 -7.42
C ALA A 72 11.08 -4.45 -7.96
N GLU A 73 11.67 -4.90 -9.06
CA GLU A 73 12.82 -4.27 -9.72
C GLU A 73 12.44 -2.91 -10.30
N GLU A 74 11.29 -2.82 -10.96
CA GLU A 74 10.78 -1.57 -11.53
C GLU A 74 10.45 -0.57 -10.40
N PHE A 75 9.79 -1.05 -9.35
CA PHE A 75 9.46 -0.24 -8.18
C PHE A 75 10.73 0.30 -7.50
N ALA A 76 11.75 -0.54 -7.31
CA ALA A 76 13.02 -0.15 -6.70
C ALA A 76 13.74 0.90 -7.54
N LYS A 77 13.84 0.70 -8.87
CA LYS A 77 14.48 1.66 -9.77
C LYS A 77 13.81 3.04 -9.70
N LYS A 78 12.46 3.08 -9.78
CA LYS A 78 11.70 4.33 -9.68
C LYS A 78 11.83 4.99 -8.32
N THR A 79 11.92 4.21 -7.25
CA THR A 79 12.12 4.74 -5.89
C THR A 79 13.49 5.41 -5.78
N VAL A 80 14.55 4.75 -6.25
CA VAL A 80 15.91 5.31 -6.26
C VAL A 80 15.98 6.59 -7.08
N ASP A 81 15.38 6.60 -8.27
CA ASP A 81 15.33 7.78 -9.15
C ASP A 81 14.64 8.99 -8.50
N VAL A 82 13.72 8.77 -7.56
CA VAL A 82 13.01 9.84 -6.85
C VAL A 82 13.75 10.28 -5.59
N VAL A 83 14.27 9.34 -4.82
CA VAL A 83 14.99 9.63 -3.57
C VAL A 83 16.31 10.35 -3.82
N LEU A 84 16.99 10.06 -4.94
CA LEU A 84 18.26 10.70 -5.30
C LEU A 84 18.13 12.08 -5.99
N LYS A 85 16.91 12.62 -6.11
CA LYS A 85 16.71 13.96 -6.68
C LYS A 85 17.27 15.02 -5.74
N LYS A 86 17.73 16.14 -6.30
CA LYS A 86 18.20 17.31 -5.54
C LYS A 86 17.18 17.80 -4.50
N ASN A 87 15.89 17.73 -4.82
CA ASN A 87 14.79 18.05 -3.92
C ASN A 87 13.78 16.89 -3.96
N PRO A 88 13.94 15.87 -3.11
CA PRO A 88 13.03 14.74 -3.11
C PRO A 88 11.67 15.13 -2.50
N PRO A 89 10.56 14.58 -2.99
CA PRO A 89 9.25 14.83 -2.41
C PRO A 89 9.14 14.13 -1.04
N ALA A 90 8.47 14.77 -0.08
CA ALA A 90 8.21 14.18 1.25
C ALA A 90 7.30 12.93 1.19
N TRP A 91 6.52 12.80 0.12
CA TRP A 91 5.61 11.69 -0.13
C TRP A 91 5.78 11.20 -1.56
N PHE A 92 6.08 9.92 -1.73
CA PHE A 92 6.20 9.27 -3.02
C PHE A 92 5.29 8.05 -3.07
N THR A 93 4.44 7.97 -4.10
CA THR A 93 3.58 6.81 -4.33
C THR A 93 3.78 6.26 -5.73
N TYR A 94 3.89 4.93 -5.84
CA TYR A 94 4.11 4.24 -7.11
C TYR A 94 3.65 2.79 -7.04
N GLY A 95 3.26 2.23 -8.19
CA GLY A 95 2.79 0.86 -8.35
C GLY A 95 1.38 0.76 -8.91
N GLN A 96 0.92 -0.45 -9.22
CA GLN A 96 -0.45 -0.63 -9.72
C GLN A 96 -1.49 -0.19 -8.68
N TYR A 97 -2.59 0.41 -9.15
CA TYR A 97 -3.64 1.01 -8.32
C TYR A 97 -3.20 2.14 -7.38
N SER A 98 -1.93 2.56 -7.38
CA SER A 98 -1.42 3.62 -6.49
C SER A 98 -2.10 4.97 -6.77
N THR A 99 -2.22 5.37 -8.04
CA THR A 99 -2.88 6.61 -8.44
C THR A 99 -4.36 6.64 -8.03
N VAL A 100 -5.08 5.53 -8.27
CA VAL A 100 -6.49 5.41 -7.89
C VAL A 100 -6.64 5.47 -6.37
N SER A 101 -5.75 4.79 -5.64
CA SER A 101 -5.74 4.81 -4.18
C SER A 101 -5.40 6.19 -3.62
N ALA A 102 -4.50 6.93 -4.26
CA ALA A 102 -4.15 8.30 -3.89
C ALA A 102 -5.34 9.25 -4.08
N ILE A 103 -6.06 9.13 -5.21
CA ILE A 103 -7.30 9.89 -5.43
C ILE A 103 -8.31 9.54 -4.33
N LEU A 104 -8.55 8.25 -4.12
CA LEU A 104 -9.50 7.74 -3.14
C LEU A 104 -9.16 8.17 -1.70
N TYR A 105 -7.88 8.36 -1.38
CA TYR A 105 -7.42 8.84 -0.08
C TYR A 105 -7.87 10.28 0.21
N HIS A 106 -7.97 11.12 -0.82
CA HIS A 106 -8.42 12.51 -0.68
C HIS A 106 -9.93 12.69 -0.70
N LEU A 107 -10.70 11.64 -1.00
CA LEU A 107 -12.16 11.72 -1.00
C LEU A 107 -12.75 11.67 0.43
N PRO A 108 -13.92 12.29 0.65
CA PRO A 108 -14.71 12.11 1.86
C PRO A 108 -14.98 10.63 2.16
N LEU A 109 -14.98 10.28 3.46
CA LEU A 109 -15.13 8.91 3.94
C LEU A 109 -16.36 8.21 3.36
N SER A 110 -17.51 8.90 3.32
CA SER A 110 -18.76 8.35 2.82
C SER A 110 -18.70 7.95 1.33
N ILE A 111 -18.01 8.73 0.49
CA ILE A 111 -17.86 8.41 -0.93
C ILE A 111 -16.88 7.26 -1.10
N ARG A 112 -15.77 7.28 -0.36
CA ARG A 112 -14.78 6.21 -0.39
C ARG A 112 -15.39 4.87 0.01
N ASP A 113 -16.13 4.85 1.10
CA ASP A 113 -16.73 3.63 1.65
C ASP A 113 -17.79 3.07 0.68
N PHE A 114 -18.55 3.95 0.01
CA PHE A 114 -19.48 3.56 -1.05
C PHE A 114 -18.77 2.92 -2.26
N ILE A 115 -17.69 3.54 -2.74
CA ILE A 115 -16.90 3.01 -3.86
C ILE A 115 -16.31 1.64 -3.51
N LEU A 116 -15.76 1.51 -2.29
CA LEU A 116 -15.11 0.29 -1.82
C LEU A 116 -16.09 -0.87 -1.59
N SER A 117 -17.26 -0.62 -0.98
CA SER A 117 -18.30 -1.65 -0.83
C SER A 117 -18.72 -2.20 -2.19
N LYS A 118 -18.93 -1.31 -3.17
CA LYS A 118 -19.30 -1.71 -4.53
C LYS A 118 -18.19 -2.49 -5.25
N ALA A 119 -16.92 -2.12 -5.03
CA ALA A 119 -15.78 -2.76 -5.66
C ALA A 119 -15.46 -4.15 -5.07
N MET A 120 -15.58 -4.31 -3.75
CA MET A 120 -15.24 -5.56 -3.04
C MET A 120 -16.41 -6.54 -2.92
N LYS A 121 -17.61 -6.19 -3.40
CA LYS A 121 -18.85 -6.99 -3.26
C LYS A 121 -19.12 -7.39 -1.80
N CYS A 122 -18.89 -6.45 -0.89
CA CYS A 122 -19.24 -6.56 0.53
C CYS A 122 -20.49 -5.74 0.83
#